data_AF-A0AAJ5N8W1-F1
#
_entry.id   AF-A0AAJ5N8W1-F1
#
_cell.length_a   1.000
_cell.length_b   1.000
_cell.length_c   1.000
_cell.angle_alpha   90.00
_cell.angle_beta   90.00
_cell.angle_gamma   90.00
#
_symmetry.space_group_name_H-M   'P 1'
#
loop_
_entity.id
_entity.type
_entity.pdbx_description
1 polymer ?
#
loop_
_entity_poly.entity_id
_entity_poly.type
_entity_poly.pdbx_seq_one_letter_code
_entity_poly.pdbx_strand_id
1 'polypeptide(L)'
;MVMNGGATGNQSGLDEYARIPALPDPDAYFSMLSDACRDLDAAQGHLFHAQLVLVLIHHIADPDIVQEAIAIARTGLGLPAISSQE
;
A
#
# COMPACT_ATOMS: atom_id res chain seq x y z
N MET A 1 41.86 10.17 15.03
CA MET A 1 40.83 10.14 16.09
C MET A 1 39.94 11.35 15.81
N VAL A 2 38.69 11.28 15.39
CA VAL A 2 37.62 10.28 15.43
C VAL A 2 36.75 10.41 14.17
N MET A 3 36.13 9.31 13.79
CA MET A 3 35.22 9.13 12.67
C MET A 3 33.80 9.52 13.10
N ASN A 4 33.11 10.37 12.35
CA ASN A 4 31.63 10.35 12.33
C ASN A 4 31.07 11.00 11.05
N GLY A 5 31.17 10.27 9.93
CA GLY A 5 30.26 10.47 8.82
C GLY A 5 28.91 9.90 9.25
N GLY A 6 27.99 10.78 9.63
CA GLY A 6 26.63 10.41 10.00
C GLY A 6 25.98 9.63 8.86
N ALA A 7 25.51 8.43 9.17
CA ALA A 7 24.72 7.59 8.30
C ALA A 7 23.41 8.33 7.93
N THR A 8 23.43 9.07 6.82
CA THR A 8 22.20 9.49 6.12
C THR A 8 21.97 8.48 4.99
N GLY A 9 21.70 7.24 5.38
CA GLY A 9 20.98 6.30 4.52
C GLY A 9 19.52 6.33 4.94
N ASN A 10 18.61 6.07 4.01
CA ASN A 10 17.22 5.67 4.25
C ASN A 10 16.24 6.70 4.85
N GLN A 11 16.31 7.98 4.46
CA GLN A 11 15.19 8.94 4.61
C GLN A 11 14.56 9.38 3.28
N SER A 12 14.74 8.63 2.20
CA SER A 12 14.18 8.98 0.88
C SER A 12 12.94 8.16 0.49
N GLY A 13 12.50 7.21 1.33
CA GLY A 13 11.33 6.37 1.06
C GLY A 13 10.04 6.81 1.79
N LEU A 14 10.15 7.69 2.78
CA LEU A 14 9.03 8.17 3.61
C LEU A 14 8.39 9.47 3.10
N ASP A 15 9.09 10.25 2.26
CA ASP A 15 8.51 11.42 1.59
C ASP A 15 7.59 11.03 0.42
N GLU A 16 7.74 9.83 -0.15
CA GLU A 16 6.86 9.34 -1.22
C GLU A 16 5.45 9.02 -0.70
N TYR A 17 5.34 8.63 0.57
CA TYR A 17 4.05 8.39 1.25
C TYR A 17 3.23 9.67 1.46
N ALA A 18 3.83 10.86 1.38
CA ALA A 18 3.15 12.14 1.60
C ALA A 18 2.16 12.52 0.48
N ARG A 19 2.15 11.78 -0.64
CA ARG A 19 1.21 11.99 -1.75
C ARG A 19 -0.14 11.31 -1.54
N ILE A 20 -0.25 10.39 -0.57
CA ILE A 20 -1.53 9.75 -0.27
C ILE A 20 -2.32 10.67 0.67
N PRO A 21 -3.51 11.16 0.28
CA PRO A 21 -4.34 11.95 1.17
C PRO A 21 -4.66 11.13 2.42
N ALA A 22 -4.47 11.74 3.60
CA ALA A 22 -4.82 11.10 4.86
C ALA A 22 -6.31 10.74 4.83
N LEU A 23 -6.63 9.46 5.00
CA LEU A 23 -8.01 9.02 5.16
C LEU A 23 -8.57 9.70 6.43
N PRO A 24 -9.71 10.38 6.36
CA PRO A 24 -10.23 11.15 7.48
C PRO A 24 -10.60 10.29 8.69
N ASP A 25 -10.95 9.02 8.49
CA ASP A 25 -11.26 8.08 9.55
C ASP A 25 -10.87 6.64 9.17
N PRO A 26 -9.58 6.27 9.26
CA PRO A 26 -9.11 4.96 8.81
C PRO A 26 -9.78 3.80 9.56
N ASP A 27 -10.18 4.04 10.81
CA ASP A 27 -10.82 3.05 11.67
C ASP A 27 -12.24 2.73 11.18
N ALA A 28 -13.04 3.75 10.83
CA ALA A 28 -14.38 3.57 10.25
C ALA A 28 -14.33 2.83 8.90
N TYR A 29 -13.34 3.11 8.05
CA TYR A 29 -13.18 2.38 6.79
C TYR A 29 -12.78 0.91 7.02
N PHE A 30 -11.89 0.64 7.98
CA PHE A 30 -11.55 -0.73 8.37
C PHE A 30 -12.73 -1.48 8.98
N SER A 31 -13.55 -0.79 9.77
CA SER A 31 -14.78 -1.34 10.35
C SER A 31 -15.78 -1.71 9.26
N MET A 32 -15.95 -0.84 8.25
CA MET A 32 -16.78 -1.12 7.08
C MET A 32 -16.30 -2.34 6.28
N LEU A 33 -14.98 -2.47 6.06
CA LEU A 33 -14.38 -3.64 5.41
C LEU A 33 -14.58 -4.92 6.22
N SER A 34 -14.35 -4.85 7.53
CA SER A 34 -14.55 -5.99 8.44
C SER A 34 -16.01 -6.42 8.50
N ASP A 35 -16.94 -5.47 8.48
CA ASP A 35 -18.36 -5.78 8.46
C ASP A 35 -18.79 -6.42 7.13
N ALA A 36 -18.27 -5.92 6.01
CA ALA A 36 -18.48 -6.52 4.69
C ALA A 36 -17.92 -7.96 4.59
N CYS A 37 -16.86 -8.26 5.34
CA CYS A 37 -16.26 -9.60 5.39
C CYS A 37 -16.79 -10.48 6.51
N ARG A 38 -17.70 -10.00 7.37
CA ARG A 38 -18.12 -10.70 8.59
C ARG A 38 -18.73 -12.08 8.33
N ASP A 39 -19.46 -12.20 7.23
CA ASP A 39 -20.15 -13.44 6.82
C ASP A 39 -19.30 -14.28 5.84
N LEU A 40 -18.11 -13.82 5.48
CA LEU A 40 -17.25 -14.45 4.49
C LEU A 40 -16.26 -15.41 5.16
N ASP A 41 -16.19 -16.62 4.62
CA ASP A 41 -15.14 -17.58 4.98
C ASP A 41 -13.77 -17.12 4.47
N ALA A 42 -12.66 -17.68 4.97
CA ALA A 42 -11.31 -17.18 4.68
C ALA A 42 -11.00 -17.13 3.17
N ALA A 43 -11.47 -18.13 2.41
CA ALA A 43 -11.34 -18.16 0.96
C ALA A 43 -12.19 -17.08 0.25
N GLN A 44 -13.41 -16.84 0.75
CA GLN A 44 -14.32 -15.81 0.21
C GLN A 44 -13.81 -14.41 0.53
N GLY A 45 -13.26 -14.20 1.73
CA GLY A 45 -12.60 -12.96 2.10
C GLY A 45 -11.44 -12.62 1.17
N HIS A 46 -10.60 -13.59 0.81
CA HIS A 46 -9.50 -13.34 -0.13
C HIS A 46 -10.01 -12.94 -1.53
N LEU A 47 -11.04 -13.62 -2.03
CA LEU A 47 -11.68 -13.27 -3.30
C LEU A 47 -12.34 -11.89 -3.25
N PHE A 48 -13.01 -11.55 -2.14
CA PHE A 48 -13.60 -10.24 -1.91
C PHE A 48 -12.54 -9.14 -1.98
N HIS A 49 -11.41 -9.29 -1.28
CA HIS A 49 -10.33 -8.32 -1.32
C HIS A 49 -9.73 -8.17 -2.73
N ALA A 50 -9.52 -9.27 -3.45
CA ALA A 50 -9.02 -9.22 -4.83
C ALA A 50 -9.99 -8.49 -5.77
N GLN A 51 -11.29 -8.77 -5.66
CA GLN A 51 -12.32 -8.12 -6.46
C GLN A 51 -12.47 -6.64 -6.10
N LEU A 52 -12.40 -6.28 -4.81
CA LEU A 52 -12.42 -4.90 -4.35
C LEU A 52 -11.26 -4.10 -4.94
N VAL A 53 -10.04 -4.66 -4.91
CA VAL A 53 -8.85 -4.02 -5.51
C VAL A 53 -9.05 -3.80 -7.01
N LEU A 54 -9.59 -4.78 -7.74
CA LEU A 54 -9.88 -4.63 -9.17
C LEU A 54 -10.91 -3.52 -9.45
N VAL A 55 -11.98 -3.44 -8.65
CA VAL A 55 -12.99 -2.39 -8.77
C VAL A 55 -12.38 -1.00 -8.51
N LEU A 56 -11.52 -0.87 -7.50
CA LEU A 56 -10.84 0.39 -7.19
C LEU A 56 -9.89 0.81 -8.31
N ILE A 57 -9.12 -0.14 -8.87
CA ILE A 57 -8.26 0.10 -10.03
C ILE A 57 -9.08 0.63 -11.22
N HIS A 58 -10.23 0.01 -11.50
CA HIS A 58 -11.12 0.48 -12.55
C HIS A 58 -11.69 1.88 -12.27
N HIS A 59 -11.94 2.24 -11.01
CA HIS A 59 -12.47 3.53 -10.64
C HIS A 59 -11.43 4.67 -10.73
N ILE A 60 -10.16 4.37 -10.47
CA ILE A 60 -9.04 5.32 -10.61
C ILE A 60 -8.80 5.65 -12.10
N ALA A 61 -8.96 4.67 -12.98
CA ALA A 61 -8.82 4.79 -14.45
C ALA A 61 -7.48 5.38 -14.95
N ASP A 62 -6.49 5.51 -14.07
CA ASP A 62 -5.18 6.08 -14.35
C ASP A 62 -4.07 5.05 -14.03
N PRO A 63 -3.30 4.59 -15.04
CA PRO A 63 -2.29 3.57 -14.87
C PRO A 63 -1.06 4.05 -14.08
N ASP A 64 -0.79 5.36 -14.04
CA ASP A 64 0.35 5.92 -13.31
C ASP A 64 0.07 5.88 -11.80
N ILE A 65 -1.14 6.29 -11.41
CA ILE A 65 -1.63 6.21 -10.02
C ILE A 65 -1.68 4.77 -9.51
N VAL A 66 -2.11 3.81 -10.35
CA VAL A 66 -2.15 2.39 -9.96
C VAL A 66 -0.74 1.83 -9.75
N GLN A 67 0.22 2.19 -10.60
CA GLN A 67 1.61 1.78 -10.44
C GLN A 67 2.24 2.37 -9.18
N GLU A 68 2.01 3.66 -8.91
CA GLU A 68 2.47 4.33 -7.70
C GLU A 68 1.87 3.68 -6.44
N ALA A 69 0.56 3.40 -6.43
CA ALA A 69 -0.10 2.72 -5.32
C ALA A 69 0.50 1.32 -5.04
N ILE A 70 0.84 0.55 -6.08
CA ILE A 70 1.50 -0.75 -5.93
C ILE A 70 2.92 -0.59 -5.36
N ALA A 71 3.69 0.39 -5.83
CA ALA A 71 5.02 0.67 -5.31
C ALA A 71 4.97 1.02 -3.81
N ILE A 72 4.03 1.88 -3.43
CA ILE A 72 3.83 2.30 -2.05
C ILE A 72 3.41 1.11 -1.16
N ALA A 73 2.44 0.30 -1.61
CA ALA A 73 2.00 -0.88 -0.87
C ALA A 73 3.15 -1.88 -0.61
N ARG A 74 4.05 -2.06 -1.58
CA ARG A 74 5.22 -2.95 -1.46
C ARG A 74 6.26 -2.39 -0.49
N THR A 75 6.50 -1.08 -0.53
CA THR A 75 7.38 -0.38 0.42
C THR A 75 6.83 -0.45 1.86
N GLY A 76 5.52 -0.28 2.05
CA GLY A 76 4.87 -0.39 3.37
C GLY A 76 4.98 -1.78 4.00
N LEU A 77 5.06 -2.84 3.18
CA LEU A 77 5.30 -4.21 3.63
C LEU A 77 6.79 -4.53 3.82
N GLY A 78 7.70 -3.59 3.56
CA GLY A 78 9.15 -3.82 3.60
C GLY A 78 9.65 -4.81 2.55
N LEU A 79 8.86 -5.06 1.50
CA LEU A 79 9.26 -5.94 0.41
C LEU A 79 10.27 -5.22 -0.49
N PRO A 80 11.41 -5.85 -0.85
CA PRO A 80 12.37 -5.23 -1.75
C PRO A 80 11.67 -4.95 -3.08
N ALA A 81 11.91 -3.78 -3.70
CA ALA A 81 11.41 -3.48 -5.04
C ALA A 81 11.69 -4.67 -5.97
N ILE A 82 10.75 -5.07 -6.84
CA ILE A 82 10.96 -6.25 -7.69
C ILE A 82 12.13 -5.87 -8.58
N SER A 83 13.33 -6.30 -8.20
CA SER A 83 14.49 -6.21 -9.06
C SER A 83 14.13 -7.06 -10.26
N SER A 84 13.84 -6.42 -11.39
CA SER A 84 13.82 -7.08 -12.68
C SER A 84 15.19 -7.74 -12.87
N GLN A 85 15.30 -8.97 -12.40
CA GLN A 85 16.40 -9.86 -12.72
C GLN A 85 16.09 -10.40 -14.10
N GLU A 86 16.72 -9.76 -15.08
CA GLU A 86 17.33 -10.28 -16.32
C GLU A 86 16.58 -11.34 -17.15
#